data_AF-A0A918V5Z0-F1
#
_entry.id   AF-A0A918V5Z0-F1
#
_cell.length_a   1.000
_cell.length_b   1.000
_cell.length_c   1.000
_cell.angle_alpha   90.00
_cell.angle_beta   90.00
_cell.angle_gamma   90.00
#
_symmetry.space_group_name_H-M   'P 1'
#
loop_
_entity.id
_entity.type
_entity.pdbx_description
1 polymer ?
#
loop_
_entity_poly.entity_id
_entity_poly.type
_entity_poly.pdbx_seq_one_letter_code
_entity_poly.pdbx_strand_id
1 'polypeptide(L)'
;MKIIQLVLTVVLLTVLVACKSEAKKEAADTVFTNGKVYTVNDAQPWAESVAVKDDKIVFVGSTEDAQAFIGDQTEVVDAGNRLILPGLIDTHCHLRIAGQANSVMLNLFESMTESPEVVKEIIRKHAETLGPDDWVLGTGWGKAQFPNPTKEELDELTGGRPAILADDSQHNGWYNTKALEYFGVDKETPNPHGGIITRDANGEATGYMVEKAHISLGFGEVPRLFTKDQQELAVRTGIELINQQGITSIIEAASITKDGGDDVYKRVFEKGELNARVSVNAVHLSPLSDEDNAKALEGRQFDEGEMLNLRTVKWAVDGIPGTMAFMSEPYLDGTHPPANYSQEGLNQEVEK
;
A
#
# COMPACT_ATOMS: atom_id res chain seq x y z
N MET A 1 68.43 -21.49 41.86
CA MET A 1 67.31 -22.15 41.13
C MET A 1 65.92 -21.70 41.58
N LYS A 2 65.59 -21.70 42.89
CA LYS A 2 64.23 -21.33 43.36
C LYS A 2 63.77 -19.89 43.07
N ILE A 3 64.68 -18.91 43.07
CA ILE A 3 64.35 -17.50 42.79
C ILE A 3 64.05 -17.26 41.30
N ILE A 4 64.77 -17.94 40.40
CA ILE A 4 64.58 -17.84 38.95
C ILE A 4 63.24 -18.47 38.55
N GLN A 5 62.85 -19.60 39.15
CA GLN A 5 61.52 -20.20 38.94
C GLN A 5 60.37 -19.30 39.46
N LEU A 6 60.55 -18.60 40.58
CA LEU A 6 59.51 -17.70 41.11
C LEU A 6 59.32 -16.46 40.21
N VAL A 7 60.42 -15.87 39.71
CA VAL A 7 60.36 -14.72 38.79
C VAL A 7 59.75 -15.11 37.44
N LEU A 8 60.10 -16.29 36.89
CA LEU A 8 59.48 -16.79 35.66
C LEU A 8 57.98 -17.09 35.83
N THR A 9 57.55 -17.57 37.01
CA THR A 9 56.12 -17.84 37.27
C THR A 9 55.31 -16.56 37.42
N VAL A 10 55.87 -15.52 38.04
CA VAL A 10 55.20 -14.21 38.19
C VAL A 10 55.12 -13.46 36.86
N VAL A 11 56.16 -13.53 36.03
CA VAL A 11 56.15 -12.93 34.67
C VAL A 11 55.19 -13.68 33.74
N LEU A 12 55.05 -15.00 33.88
CA LEU A 12 54.08 -15.77 33.10
C LEU A 12 52.63 -15.49 33.53
N LEU A 13 52.38 -15.23 34.82
CA LEU A 13 51.06 -14.81 35.31
C LEU A 13 50.68 -13.38 34.89
N THR A 14 51.63 -12.44 34.83
CA THR A 14 51.33 -11.06 34.38
C THR A 14 51.11 -10.96 32.86
N VAL A 15 51.76 -11.80 32.07
CA VAL A 15 51.53 -11.87 30.61
C VAL A 15 50.18 -12.51 30.26
N LEU A 16 49.68 -13.45 31.07
CA LEU A 16 48.36 -14.07 30.87
C LEU A 16 47.18 -13.17 31.25
N VAL A 17 47.39 -12.14 32.09
CA VAL A 17 46.34 -11.16 32.46
C VAL A 17 46.33 -9.95 31.51
N ALA A 18 47.43 -9.65 30.83
CA ALA A 18 47.59 -8.44 30.00
C ALA A 18 47.14 -8.58 28.53
N CYS A 19 46.51 -9.70 28.14
CA CYS A 19 46.07 -9.94 26.75
C CYS A 19 44.62 -10.43 26.63
N LYS A 20 43.73 -10.05 27.56
CA LYS A 20 42.32 -9.85 27.20
C LYS A 20 42.16 -8.41 26.70
N SER A 21 42.71 -8.14 25.52
CA SER A 21 42.18 -7.08 24.68
C SER A 21 40.77 -7.54 24.32
N GLU A 22 39.76 -7.15 25.10
CA GLU A 22 38.39 -7.19 24.62
C GLU A 22 38.40 -6.43 23.29
N ALA A 23 38.17 -7.15 22.19
CA ALA A 23 38.04 -6.52 20.89
C ALA A 23 36.95 -5.46 21.05
N LYS A 24 37.35 -4.19 20.96
CA LYS A 24 36.43 -3.06 21.11
C LYS A 24 35.34 -3.29 20.07
N LYS A 25 34.10 -3.50 20.53
CA LYS A 25 32.99 -3.73 19.61
C LYS A 25 32.89 -2.54 18.67
N GLU A 26 32.50 -2.80 17.43
CA GLU A 26 32.32 -1.75 16.44
C GLU A 26 31.27 -0.75 16.96
N ALA A 27 31.59 0.55 16.88
CA ALA A 27 30.71 1.60 17.36
C ALA A 27 29.49 1.71 16.46
N ALA A 28 28.30 1.68 17.08
CA ALA A 28 27.02 1.86 16.43
C ALA A 28 26.80 3.32 16.00
N ASP A 29 25.89 3.55 15.05
CA ASP A 29 25.50 4.90 14.65
C ASP A 29 24.49 5.48 15.63
N THR A 30 23.55 4.66 16.10
CA THR A 30 22.57 5.03 17.13
C THR A 30 22.46 3.96 18.21
N VAL A 31 22.39 4.38 19.47
CA VAL A 31 22.11 3.51 20.62
C VAL A 31 20.92 4.06 21.39
N PHE A 32 19.83 3.29 21.42
CA PHE A 32 18.68 3.55 22.28
C PHE A 32 18.96 2.90 23.64
N THR A 33 18.81 3.66 24.72
CA THR A 33 19.05 3.21 26.10
C THR A 33 17.83 3.42 26.98
N ASN A 34 17.79 2.73 28.13
CA ASN A 34 16.76 2.94 29.15
C ASN A 34 15.33 2.80 28.59
N GLY A 35 15.14 1.83 27.69
CA GLY A 35 13.84 1.48 27.12
C GLY A 35 13.23 0.24 27.75
N LYS A 36 11.96 -0.02 27.42
CA LYS A 36 11.35 -1.34 27.54
C LYS A 36 11.28 -1.91 26.12
N VAL A 37 12.32 -2.61 25.70
CA VAL A 37 12.42 -3.12 24.32
C VAL A 37 11.71 -4.47 24.25
N TYR A 38 10.65 -4.57 23.45
CA TYR A 38 10.03 -5.85 23.12
C TYR A 38 10.67 -6.41 21.84
N THR A 39 11.24 -7.60 21.92
CA THR A 39 12.09 -8.13 20.83
C THR A 39 11.36 -9.08 19.89
N VAL A 40 10.17 -9.57 20.29
CA VAL A 40 9.45 -10.67 19.60
C VAL A 40 10.30 -11.96 19.51
N ASN A 41 11.31 -12.10 20.38
CA ASN A 41 12.12 -13.30 20.51
C ASN A 41 11.78 -14.01 21.83
N ASP A 42 11.21 -15.21 21.75
CA ASP A 42 10.79 -15.99 22.93
C ASP A 42 11.94 -16.27 23.91
N ALA A 43 13.19 -16.37 23.44
CA ALA A 43 14.35 -16.61 24.29
C ALA A 43 14.82 -15.35 25.05
N GLN A 44 14.50 -14.16 24.54
CA GLN A 44 14.84 -12.87 25.17
C GLN A 44 13.72 -11.85 24.88
N PRO A 45 12.52 -11.99 25.47
CA PRO A 45 11.36 -11.18 25.06
C PRO A 45 11.52 -9.69 25.38
N TRP A 46 12.34 -9.37 26.38
CA TRP A 46 12.57 -8.02 26.88
C TRP A 46 14.05 -7.67 26.90
N ALA A 47 14.35 -6.42 26.59
CA ALA A 47 15.65 -5.80 26.72
C ALA A 47 15.50 -4.32 27.14
N GLU A 48 16.62 -3.66 27.41
CA GLU A 48 16.66 -2.26 27.84
C GLU A 48 17.22 -1.34 26.75
N SER A 49 18.02 -1.90 25.83
CA SER A 49 18.73 -1.13 24.82
C SER A 49 18.80 -1.84 23.48
N VAL A 50 18.92 -1.04 22.42
CA VAL A 50 19.16 -1.48 21.04
C VAL A 50 20.28 -0.61 20.46
N ALA A 51 21.28 -1.25 19.83
CA ALA A 51 22.29 -0.52 19.04
C ALA A 51 22.10 -0.84 17.55
N VAL A 52 22.14 0.21 16.73
CA VAL A 52 21.95 0.15 15.27
C VAL A 52 23.20 0.66 14.57
N LYS A 53 23.68 -0.12 13.61
CA LYS A 53 24.77 0.25 12.70
C LYS A 53 24.25 0.10 11.27
N ASP A 54 24.42 1.13 10.46
CA ASP A 54 23.85 1.27 9.13
C ASP A 54 22.33 1.01 9.18
N ASP A 55 21.86 -0.10 8.62
CA ASP A 55 20.47 -0.52 8.57
C ASP A 55 20.15 -1.73 9.47
N LYS A 56 21.09 -2.12 10.34
CA LYS A 56 21.01 -3.37 11.12
C LYS A 56 21.13 -3.16 12.61
N ILE A 57 20.37 -3.96 13.34
CA ILE A 57 20.52 -4.10 14.78
C ILE A 57 21.78 -4.94 15.05
N VAL A 58 22.77 -4.33 15.69
CA VAL A 58 24.03 -4.99 16.08
C VAL A 58 24.05 -5.40 17.56
N PHE A 59 23.10 -4.92 18.35
CA PHE A 59 22.95 -5.30 19.76
C PHE A 59 21.52 -5.13 20.26
N VAL A 60 21.07 -6.07 21.10
CA VAL A 60 19.85 -5.98 21.92
C VAL A 60 20.13 -6.57 23.29
N GLY A 61 19.97 -5.79 24.36
CA GLY A 61 20.32 -6.26 25.71
C GLY A 61 20.19 -5.22 26.79
N SER A 62 21.05 -5.31 27.81
CA SER A 62 21.05 -4.38 28.95
C SER A 62 21.59 -3.00 28.57
N THR A 63 21.24 -1.97 29.37
CA THR A 63 21.81 -0.62 29.19
C THR A 63 23.31 -0.57 29.45
N GLU A 64 23.80 -1.41 30.36
CA GLU A 64 25.22 -1.53 30.70
C GLU A 64 26.03 -2.09 29.52
N ASP A 65 25.59 -3.20 28.93
CA ASP A 65 26.28 -3.85 27.82
C ASP A 65 26.25 -3.01 26.53
N ALA A 66 25.22 -2.17 26.37
CA ALA A 66 25.09 -1.25 25.24
C ALA A 66 26.21 -0.20 25.21
N GLN A 67 26.83 0.13 26.36
CA GLN A 67 27.93 1.09 26.43
C GLN A 67 29.13 0.68 25.56
N ALA A 68 29.32 -0.63 25.36
CA ALA A 68 30.40 -1.15 24.51
C ALA A 68 30.25 -0.78 23.02
N PHE A 69 29.07 -0.32 22.60
CA PHE A 69 28.77 0.09 21.22
C PHE A 69 28.77 1.61 21.03
N ILE A 70 29.00 2.40 22.08
CA ILE A 70 29.00 3.87 22.01
C ILE A 70 30.42 4.36 21.70
N GLY A 71 30.57 5.05 20.57
CA GLY A 71 31.77 5.75 20.15
C GLY A 71 31.57 7.26 20.04
N ASP A 72 32.62 7.97 19.62
CA ASP A 72 32.64 9.44 19.58
C ASP A 72 31.60 10.06 18.63
N GLN A 73 31.09 9.29 17.67
CA GLN A 73 30.07 9.71 16.69
C GLN A 73 28.72 9.04 16.89
N THR A 74 28.56 8.19 17.90
CA THR A 74 27.31 7.49 18.17
C THR A 74 26.27 8.44 18.75
N GLU A 75 25.09 8.49 18.14
CA GLU A 75 23.93 9.15 18.72
C GLU A 75 23.34 8.29 19.83
N VAL A 76 23.25 8.83 21.05
CA VAL A 76 22.66 8.12 22.19
C VAL A 76 21.28 8.71 22.49
N VAL A 77 20.26 7.86 22.40
CA VAL A 77 18.86 8.23 22.64
C VAL A 77 18.39 7.59 23.95
N ASP A 78 18.13 8.41 24.97
CA ASP A 78 17.47 7.94 26.20
C ASP A 78 15.97 7.79 25.94
N ALA A 79 15.49 6.55 25.92
CA ALA A 79 14.08 6.24 25.70
C ALA A 79 13.20 6.64 26.89
N GLY A 80 13.77 6.92 28.07
CA GLY A 80 13.05 7.40 29.24
C GLY A 80 12.02 6.40 29.76
N ASN A 81 12.38 5.12 29.81
CA ASN A 81 11.55 3.98 30.22
C ASN A 81 10.30 3.76 29.34
N ARG A 82 10.28 4.32 28.12
CA ARG A 82 9.23 4.11 27.12
C ARG A 82 9.39 2.75 26.44
N LEU A 83 8.27 2.24 25.92
CA LEU A 83 8.22 1.01 25.14
C LEU A 83 8.84 1.22 23.76
N ILE A 84 9.75 0.34 23.37
CA ILE A 84 10.30 0.25 22.01
C ILE A 84 9.77 -1.04 21.41
N LEU A 85 9.10 -0.93 20.27
CA LEU A 85 8.53 -2.04 19.50
C LEU A 85 9.23 -2.14 18.15
N PRO A 86 9.26 -3.33 17.52
CA PRO A 86 9.53 -3.42 16.11
C PRO A 86 8.51 -2.59 15.32
N GLY A 87 8.95 -1.99 14.22
CA GLY A 87 8.04 -1.32 13.29
C GLY A 87 6.97 -2.28 12.79
N LEU A 88 5.74 -1.80 12.65
CA LEU A 88 4.63 -2.63 12.20
C LEU A 88 4.80 -2.96 10.71
N ILE A 89 4.31 -4.15 10.33
CA ILE A 89 4.28 -4.63 8.96
C ILE A 89 2.82 -4.78 8.56
N ASP A 90 2.37 -4.00 7.59
CA ASP A 90 1.06 -4.18 6.97
C ASP A 90 1.17 -5.15 5.80
N THR A 91 0.70 -6.38 6.02
CA THR A 91 0.82 -7.45 5.01
C THR A 91 -0.19 -7.35 3.87
N HIS A 92 -1.11 -6.37 3.89
CA HIS A 92 -2.05 -6.16 2.79
C HIS A 92 -2.66 -4.76 2.81
N CYS A 93 -2.15 -3.87 1.97
CA CYS A 93 -2.72 -2.53 1.84
C CYS A 93 -2.75 -2.04 0.38
N HIS A 94 -3.47 -0.94 0.16
CA HIS A 94 -3.48 -0.20 -1.10
C HIS A 94 -2.94 1.21 -0.86
N LEU A 95 -1.64 1.30 -0.54
CA LEU A 95 -0.97 2.55 -0.18
C LEU A 95 -1.12 3.61 -1.27
N ARG A 96 -0.99 3.24 -2.55
CA ARG A 96 -1.15 4.20 -3.64
C ARG A 96 -2.57 4.77 -3.68
N ILE A 97 -3.59 3.93 -3.46
CA ILE A 97 -5.00 4.37 -3.46
C ILE A 97 -5.27 5.29 -2.27
N ALA A 98 -4.80 4.93 -1.08
CA ALA A 98 -4.91 5.78 0.11
C ALA A 98 -4.20 7.12 -0.09
N GLY A 99 -3.00 7.10 -0.68
CA GLY A 99 -2.26 8.31 -1.03
C GLY A 99 -2.98 9.19 -2.04
N GLN A 100 -3.61 8.60 -3.07
CA GLN A 100 -4.40 9.34 -4.07
C GLN A 100 -5.58 10.05 -3.44
N ALA A 101 -6.35 9.32 -2.61
CA ALA A 101 -7.47 9.87 -1.86
C ALA A 101 -7.05 11.07 -0.99
N ASN A 102 -5.86 11.04 -0.39
CA ASN A 102 -5.40 12.07 0.54
C ASN A 102 -4.52 13.16 -0.10
N SER A 103 -4.42 13.23 -1.43
CA SER A 103 -3.57 14.24 -2.08
C SER A 103 -4.07 14.78 -3.43
N VAL A 104 -4.57 13.91 -4.31
CA VAL A 104 -4.85 14.27 -5.72
C VAL A 104 -6.29 13.96 -6.17
N MET A 105 -7.11 13.43 -5.27
CA MET A 105 -8.54 13.16 -5.50
C MET A 105 -9.38 13.82 -4.42
N LEU A 106 -10.68 13.97 -4.71
CA LEU A 106 -11.68 14.31 -3.70
C LEU A 106 -11.93 13.13 -2.75
N ASN A 107 -11.64 13.32 -1.47
CA ASN A 107 -11.92 12.33 -0.42
C ASN A 107 -13.28 12.59 0.25
N LEU A 108 -14.21 11.67 0.11
CA LEU A 108 -15.56 11.74 0.69
C LEU A 108 -15.75 10.81 1.90
N PHE A 109 -14.73 10.05 2.32
CA PHE A 109 -14.85 9.11 3.45
C PHE A 109 -15.31 9.79 4.74
N GLU A 110 -14.84 11.01 5.03
CA GLU A 110 -15.28 11.78 6.20
C GLU A 110 -16.71 12.32 6.09
N SER A 111 -17.29 12.30 4.89
CA SER A 111 -18.65 12.79 4.61
C SER A 111 -19.68 11.67 4.51
N MET A 112 -19.33 10.41 4.81
CA MET A 112 -20.24 9.25 4.67
C MET A 112 -21.47 9.31 5.59
N THR A 113 -21.37 10.01 6.71
CA THR A 113 -22.49 10.19 7.65
C THR A 113 -23.31 11.45 7.36
N GLU A 114 -22.90 12.26 6.39
CA GLU A 114 -23.59 13.48 6.01
C GLU A 114 -24.80 13.22 5.12
N SER A 115 -25.66 14.22 4.98
CA SER A 115 -26.77 14.14 4.02
C SER A 115 -26.27 14.12 2.56
N PRO A 116 -26.99 13.50 1.62
CA PRO A 116 -26.63 13.52 0.20
C PRO A 116 -26.42 14.93 -0.36
N GLU A 117 -27.19 15.92 0.08
CA GLU A 117 -27.05 17.30 -0.38
C GLU A 117 -25.76 17.99 0.08
N VAL A 118 -25.24 17.62 1.25
CA VAL A 118 -23.92 18.07 1.71
C VAL A 118 -22.82 17.48 0.84
N VAL A 119 -22.90 16.17 0.54
CA VAL A 119 -21.91 15.50 -0.32
C VAL A 119 -21.93 16.09 -1.73
N LYS A 120 -23.12 16.34 -2.30
CA LYS A 120 -23.28 17.02 -3.59
C LYS A 120 -22.59 18.39 -3.61
N GLU A 121 -22.76 19.18 -2.55
CA GLU A 121 -22.13 20.48 -2.45
C GLU A 121 -20.60 20.40 -2.34
N ILE A 122 -20.08 19.38 -1.65
CA ILE A 122 -18.64 19.11 -1.59
C ILE A 122 -18.11 18.79 -3.00
N ILE A 123 -18.82 17.96 -3.77
CA ILE A 123 -18.46 17.63 -5.16
C ILE A 123 -18.46 18.88 -6.04
N ARG A 124 -19.51 19.72 -5.97
CA ARG A 124 -19.59 20.99 -6.74
C ARG A 124 -18.42 21.91 -6.44
N LYS A 125 -18.17 22.18 -5.17
CA LYS A 125 -17.07 23.05 -4.73
C LYS A 125 -15.71 22.52 -5.18
N HIS A 126 -15.51 21.21 -5.14
CA HIS A 126 -14.28 20.61 -5.65
C HIS A 126 -14.16 20.78 -7.16
N ALA A 127 -15.22 20.54 -7.94
CA ALA A 127 -15.18 20.73 -9.39
C ALA A 127 -14.87 22.19 -9.80
N GLU A 128 -15.28 23.17 -8.99
CA GLU A 128 -15.00 24.60 -9.20
C GLU A 128 -13.53 24.99 -8.99
N THR A 129 -12.75 24.23 -8.22
CA THR A 129 -11.32 24.54 -8.00
C THR A 129 -10.40 24.02 -9.11
N LEU A 130 -10.93 23.18 -10.01
CA LEU A 130 -10.17 22.48 -11.03
C LEU A 130 -9.95 23.32 -12.31
N GLY A 131 -8.79 23.16 -12.94
CA GLY A 131 -8.45 23.77 -14.23
C GLY A 131 -9.32 23.21 -15.37
N PRO A 132 -9.48 23.90 -16.51
CA PRO A 132 -10.49 23.57 -17.52
C PRO A 132 -10.42 22.16 -18.12
N ASP A 133 -9.23 21.54 -18.12
CA ASP A 133 -8.99 20.21 -18.69
C ASP A 133 -8.90 19.09 -17.63
N ASP A 134 -9.06 19.43 -16.35
CA ASP A 134 -8.94 18.49 -15.24
C ASP A 134 -10.19 17.62 -15.09
N TRP A 135 -9.95 16.36 -14.69
CA TRP A 135 -11.00 15.41 -14.32
C TRP A 135 -11.46 15.63 -12.88
N VAL A 136 -12.75 15.43 -12.62
CA VAL A 136 -13.27 15.31 -11.26
C VAL A 136 -13.09 13.87 -10.80
N LEU A 137 -11.99 13.62 -10.10
CA LEU A 137 -11.65 12.30 -9.56
C LEU A 137 -11.88 12.29 -8.05
N GLY A 138 -12.68 11.34 -7.57
CA GLY A 138 -13.00 11.24 -6.15
C GLY A 138 -13.31 9.83 -5.68
N THR A 139 -13.48 9.69 -4.37
CA THR A 139 -13.62 8.38 -3.71
C THR A 139 -14.37 8.50 -2.40
N GLY A 140 -14.98 7.41 -1.93
CA GLY A 140 -15.50 7.32 -0.56
C GLY A 140 -16.94 7.80 -0.37
N TRP A 141 -17.75 7.91 -1.43
CA TRP A 141 -19.18 8.19 -1.29
C TRP A 141 -19.93 6.92 -0.85
N GLY A 142 -20.96 7.07 -0.01
CA GLY A 142 -21.70 5.92 0.53
C GLY A 142 -22.90 5.51 -0.33
N LYS A 143 -23.06 4.20 -0.58
CA LYS A 143 -24.24 3.65 -1.29
C LYS A 143 -25.57 3.98 -0.62
N ALA A 144 -25.59 4.14 0.71
CA ALA A 144 -26.80 4.55 1.44
C ALA A 144 -27.20 6.01 1.14
N GLN A 145 -26.24 6.89 0.84
CA GLN A 145 -26.49 8.29 0.48
C GLN A 145 -26.98 8.38 -0.97
N PHE A 146 -26.43 7.55 -1.86
CA PHE A 146 -26.74 7.53 -3.28
C PHE A 146 -27.08 6.10 -3.74
N PRO A 147 -28.32 5.63 -3.55
CA PRO A 147 -28.69 4.25 -3.90
C PRO A 147 -28.82 4.02 -5.41
N ASN A 148 -29.13 5.06 -6.18
CA ASN A 148 -29.28 5.01 -7.64
C ASN A 148 -28.64 6.24 -8.29
N PRO A 149 -27.30 6.40 -8.20
CA PRO A 149 -26.63 7.56 -8.76
C PRO A 149 -26.74 7.53 -10.30
N THR A 150 -26.91 8.71 -10.91
CA THR A 150 -27.01 8.82 -12.39
C THR A 150 -25.96 9.75 -12.96
N LYS A 151 -25.59 9.53 -14.23
CA LYS A 151 -24.60 10.31 -14.97
C LYS A 151 -25.05 11.75 -15.10
N GLU A 152 -26.36 12.00 -15.23
CA GLU A 152 -26.94 13.35 -15.33
C GLU A 152 -26.81 14.11 -14.00
N GLU A 153 -27.01 13.43 -12.87
CA GLU A 153 -26.76 14.03 -11.54
C GLU A 153 -25.29 14.40 -11.42
N LEU A 154 -24.35 13.54 -11.80
CA LEU A 154 -22.93 13.87 -11.75
C LEU A 154 -22.51 14.93 -12.79
N ASP A 155 -23.14 14.97 -13.96
CA ASP A 155 -22.94 16.04 -14.96
C ASP A 155 -23.29 17.41 -14.37
N GLU A 156 -24.41 17.51 -13.65
CA GLU A 156 -24.81 18.75 -12.96
C GLU A 156 -23.78 19.14 -11.89
N LEU A 157 -23.37 18.18 -11.04
CA LEU A 157 -22.44 18.44 -9.94
C LEU A 157 -21.04 18.87 -10.42
N THR A 158 -20.66 18.45 -11.62
CA THR A 158 -19.30 18.66 -12.15
C THR A 158 -19.23 19.70 -13.24
N GLY A 159 -20.34 20.36 -13.56
CA GLY A 159 -20.43 21.31 -14.68
C GLY A 159 -20.12 20.65 -16.03
N GLY A 160 -20.40 19.36 -16.16
CA GLY A 160 -20.11 18.55 -17.35
C GLY A 160 -18.63 18.30 -17.61
N ARG A 161 -17.75 18.39 -16.60
CA ARG A 161 -16.35 17.91 -16.68
C ARG A 161 -16.32 16.38 -16.59
N PRO A 162 -15.37 15.67 -17.22
CA PRO A 162 -15.30 14.22 -17.06
C PRO A 162 -15.05 13.85 -15.60
N ALA A 163 -15.85 12.92 -15.06
CA ALA A 163 -15.91 12.63 -13.64
C ALA A 163 -16.02 11.15 -13.32
N ILE A 164 -15.25 10.71 -12.31
CA ILE A 164 -15.28 9.35 -11.77
C ILE A 164 -15.20 9.45 -10.24
N LEU A 165 -16.22 8.95 -9.55
CA LEU A 165 -16.23 8.85 -8.09
C LEU A 165 -16.36 7.37 -7.68
N ALA A 166 -15.34 6.80 -7.06
CA ALA A 166 -15.43 5.45 -6.49
C ALA A 166 -16.22 5.48 -5.17
N ASP A 167 -17.01 4.44 -4.90
CA ASP A 167 -17.75 4.33 -3.63
C ASP A 167 -16.81 3.97 -2.46
N ASP A 168 -17.37 3.94 -1.25
CA ASP A 168 -16.66 3.59 -0.01
C ASP A 168 -16.03 2.19 -0.02
N SER A 169 -16.58 1.28 -0.83
CA SER A 169 -15.98 -0.04 -1.01
C SER A 169 -14.76 -0.03 -1.94
N GLN A 170 -14.60 1.01 -2.76
CA GLN A 170 -13.65 1.08 -3.89
C GLN A 170 -13.93 0.07 -5.02
N HIS A 171 -15.00 -0.72 -4.95
CA HIS A 171 -15.36 -1.72 -5.96
C HIS A 171 -16.35 -1.22 -6.99
N ASN A 172 -17.07 -0.13 -6.71
CA ASN A 172 -18.06 0.44 -7.63
C ASN A 172 -17.74 1.90 -7.92
N GLY A 173 -18.22 2.40 -9.05
CA GLY A 173 -17.95 3.78 -9.47
C GLY A 173 -19.14 4.47 -10.08
N TRP A 174 -19.19 5.78 -9.85
CA TRP A 174 -20.14 6.72 -10.41
C TRP A 174 -19.44 7.57 -11.48
N TYR A 175 -19.94 7.45 -12.70
CA TYR A 175 -19.41 8.04 -13.92
C TYR A 175 -20.44 8.97 -14.52
N ASN A 176 -19.98 10.11 -15.03
CA ASN A 176 -20.83 11.04 -15.76
C ASN A 176 -20.77 10.79 -17.27
N THR A 177 -21.52 11.57 -18.05
CA THR A 177 -21.65 11.34 -19.50
C THR A 177 -20.30 11.39 -20.20
N LYS A 178 -19.48 12.41 -19.93
CA LYS A 178 -18.15 12.53 -20.56
C LYS A 178 -17.18 11.42 -20.17
N ALA A 179 -17.26 10.92 -18.93
CA ALA A 179 -16.42 9.80 -18.52
C ALA A 179 -16.81 8.50 -19.25
N LEU A 180 -18.11 8.23 -19.38
CA LEU A 180 -18.61 7.08 -20.15
C LEU A 180 -18.20 7.17 -21.62
N GLU A 181 -18.33 8.34 -22.24
CA GLU A 181 -17.89 8.60 -23.62
C GLU A 181 -16.38 8.36 -23.78
N TYR A 182 -15.57 8.85 -22.84
CA TYR A 182 -14.12 8.66 -22.86
C TYR A 182 -13.72 7.18 -22.84
N PHE A 183 -14.43 6.35 -22.06
CA PHE A 183 -14.19 4.90 -22.01
C PHE A 183 -14.91 4.11 -23.10
N GLY A 184 -15.64 4.79 -24.01
CA GLY A 184 -16.39 4.13 -25.08
C GLY A 184 -17.52 3.24 -24.57
N VAL A 185 -18.08 3.53 -23.39
CA VAL A 185 -19.20 2.77 -22.83
C VAL A 185 -20.51 3.29 -23.39
N ASP A 186 -21.24 2.42 -24.06
CA ASP A 186 -22.53 2.71 -24.69
C ASP A 186 -23.59 1.64 -24.38
N LYS A 187 -24.75 1.75 -25.05
CA LYS A 187 -25.86 0.79 -24.94
C LYS A 187 -25.52 -0.63 -25.39
N GLU A 188 -24.57 -0.80 -26.32
CA GLU A 188 -24.18 -2.10 -26.90
C GLU A 188 -23.03 -2.75 -26.12
N THR A 189 -22.36 -1.99 -25.25
CA THR A 189 -21.25 -2.48 -24.43
C THR A 189 -21.72 -3.62 -23.49
N PRO A 190 -21.21 -4.85 -23.62
CA PRO A 190 -21.64 -5.95 -22.76
C PRO A 190 -21.14 -5.76 -21.33
N ASN A 191 -21.85 -6.36 -20.36
CA ASN A 191 -21.32 -6.50 -19.00
C ASN A 191 -20.06 -7.38 -19.02
N PRO A 192 -18.95 -6.96 -18.40
CA PRO A 192 -17.80 -7.85 -18.24
C PRO A 192 -18.13 -9.00 -17.29
N HIS A 193 -17.40 -10.12 -17.41
CA HIS A 193 -17.51 -11.20 -16.43
C HIS A 193 -17.24 -10.67 -15.01
N GLY A 194 -18.14 -10.95 -14.07
CA GLY A 194 -18.02 -10.48 -12.68
C GLY A 194 -18.32 -8.99 -12.47
N GLY A 195 -18.95 -8.29 -13.44
CA GLY A 195 -19.29 -6.88 -13.31
C GLY A 195 -20.59 -6.50 -14.00
N ILE A 196 -21.16 -5.36 -13.61
CA ILE A 196 -22.43 -4.88 -14.15
C ILE A 196 -22.30 -3.41 -14.51
N ILE A 197 -22.62 -3.07 -15.76
CA ILE A 197 -22.93 -1.70 -16.18
C ILE A 197 -24.43 -1.54 -15.97
N THR A 198 -24.83 -0.72 -15.00
CA THR A 198 -26.26 -0.53 -14.74
C THR A 198 -26.89 0.32 -15.84
N ARG A 199 -28.12 -0.04 -16.21
CA ARG A 199 -28.83 0.52 -17.37
C ARG A 199 -30.22 1.00 -17.00
N ASP A 200 -30.68 2.06 -17.67
CA ASP A 200 -32.04 2.57 -17.55
C ASP A 200 -33.04 1.73 -18.37
N ALA A 201 -34.30 2.17 -18.42
CA ALA A 201 -35.36 1.49 -19.16
C ALA A 201 -35.16 1.48 -20.68
N ASN A 202 -34.32 2.36 -21.23
CA ASN A 202 -33.97 2.43 -22.65
C ASN A 202 -32.72 1.61 -22.97
N GLY A 203 -32.06 1.02 -21.97
CA GLY A 203 -30.82 0.29 -22.11
C GLY A 203 -29.56 1.17 -22.06
N GLU A 204 -29.71 2.48 -21.84
CA GLU A 204 -28.58 3.40 -21.73
C GLU A 204 -27.88 3.23 -20.38
N ALA A 205 -26.55 3.34 -20.36
CA ALA A 205 -25.79 3.26 -19.11
C ALA A 205 -26.20 4.41 -18.17
N THR A 206 -26.51 4.09 -16.93
CA THR A 206 -26.91 5.10 -15.93
C THR A 206 -25.71 5.89 -15.41
N GLY A 207 -24.48 5.38 -15.57
CA GLY A 207 -23.29 5.92 -14.92
C GLY A 207 -22.84 5.17 -13.67
N TYR A 208 -23.63 4.23 -13.14
CA TYR A 208 -23.19 3.38 -12.03
C TYR A 208 -22.63 2.05 -12.54
N MET A 209 -21.33 1.82 -12.31
CA MET A 209 -20.63 0.59 -12.67
C MET A 209 -20.28 -0.21 -11.42
N VAL A 210 -20.52 -1.51 -11.47
CA VAL A 210 -20.38 -2.43 -10.34
C VAL A 210 -19.26 -3.43 -10.61
N GLU A 211 -18.40 -3.62 -9.61
CA GLU A 211 -17.35 -4.63 -9.55
C GLU A 211 -16.42 -4.59 -10.78
N LYS A 212 -16.31 -5.68 -11.55
CA LYS A 212 -15.38 -5.72 -12.69
C LYS A 212 -15.68 -4.66 -13.76
N ALA A 213 -16.91 -4.14 -13.85
CA ALA A 213 -17.20 -3.02 -14.74
C ALA A 213 -16.42 -1.76 -14.31
N HIS A 214 -16.46 -1.41 -13.01
CA HIS A 214 -15.67 -0.31 -12.47
C HIS A 214 -14.17 -0.59 -12.53
N ILE A 215 -13.74 -1.75 -12.01
CA ILE A 215 -12.32 -2.09 -11.84
C ILE A 215 -11.57 -2.15 -13.18
N SER A 216 -12.15 -2.79 -14.20
CA SER A 216 -11.44 -3.06 -15.46
C SER A 216 -11.59 -1.95 -16.50
N LEU A 217 -12.77 -1.35 -16.62
CA LEU A 217 -13.08 -0.35 -17.65
C LEU A 217 -12.72 1.07 -17.23
N GLY A 218 -12.86 1.40 -15.95
CA GLY A 218 -12.61 2.76 -15.46
C GLY A 218 -11.43 2.87 -14.49
N PHE A 219 -11.50 2.23 -13.31
CA PHE A 219 -10.48 2.39 -12.26
C PHE A 219 -9.08 2.00 -12.71
N GLY A 220 -8.94 0.94 -13.51
CA GLY A 220 -7.66 0.54 -14.10
C GLY A 220 -7.03 1.57 -15.04
N GLU A 221 -7.80 2.53 -15.54
CA GLU A 221 -7.32 3.64 -16.40
C GLU A 221 -7.00 4.91 -15.61
N VAL A 222 -7.57 5.08 -14.40
CA VAL A 222 -7.38 6.26 -13.54
C VAL A 222 -5.90 6.63 -13.34
N PRO A 223 -4.94 5.69 -13.15
CA PRO A 223 -3.53 6.05 -13.04
C PRO A 223 -2.99 6.88 -14.22
N ARG A 224 -3.49 6.65 -15.45
CA ARG A 224 -3.09 7.40 -16.66
C ARG A 224 -3.66 8.81 -16.71
N LEU A 225 -4.69 9.09 -15.93
CA LEU A 225 -5.29 10.43 -15.82
C LEU A 225 -4.47 11.37 -14.95
N PHE A 226 -3.54 10.84 -14.15
CA PHE A 226 -2.63 11.63 -13.32
C PHE A 226 -1.31 11.91 -14.04
N THR A 227 -0.75 13.09 -13.80
CA THR A 227 0.65 13.39 -14.14
C THR A 227 1.60 12.50 -13.33
N LYS A 228 2.83 12.33 -13.81
CA LYS A 228 3.85 11.58 -13.05
C LYS A 228 4.10 12.17 -11.66
N ASP A 229 4.06 13.50 -11.53
CA ASP A 229 4.24 14.20 -10.26
C ASP A 229 3.08 13.94 -9.30
N GLN A 230 1.84 13.89 -9.79
CA GLN A 230 0.66 13.52 -9.00
C GLN A 230 0.73 12.06 -8.52
N GLN A 231 1.19 11.14 -9.38
CA GLN A 231 1.39 9.75 -8.98
C GLN A 231 2.43 9.62 -7.86
N GLU A 232 3.56 10.30 -7.99
CA GLU A 232 4.62 10.28 -6.97
C GLU A 232 4.18 10.97 -5.68
N LEU A 233 3.45 12.09 -5.78
CA LEU A 233 2.85 12.75 -4.63
C LEU A 233 1.94 11.80 -3.88
N ALA A 234 1.08 11.05 -4.57
CA ALA A 234 0.22 10.06 -3.94
C ALA A 234 1.04 8.99 -3.19
N VAL A 235 2.11 8.46 -3.77
CA VAL A 235 2.96 7.49 -3.07
C VAL A 235 3.62 8.12 -1.83
N ARG A 236 4.18 9.32 -1.93
CA ARG A 236 4.76 10.04 -0.78
C ARG A 236 3.72 10.27 0.34
N THR A 237 2.53 10.75 -0.01
CA THR A 237 1.44 10.93 0.96
C THR A 237 1.03 9.61 1.60
N GLY A 238 0.93 8.52 0.82
CA GLY A 238 0.64 7.19 1.36
C GLY A 238 1.70 6.71 2.36
N ILE A 239 2.98 6.93 2.05
CA ILE A 239 4.11 6.64 2.94
C ILE A 239 4.04 7.45 4.24
N GLU A 240 3.74 8.75 4.13
CA GLU A 240 3.56 9.62 5.31
C GLU A 240 2.43 9.11 6.22
N LEU A 241 1.31 8.68 5.65
CA LEU A 241 0.18 8.14 6.40
C LEU A 241 0.56 6.87 7.18
N ILE A 242 1.26 5.91 6.56
CA ILE A 242 1.65 4.66 7.24
C ILE A 242 2.71 4.91 8.32
N ASN A 243 3.66 5.82 8.07
CA ASN A 243 4.72 6.17 9.03
C ASN A 243 4.13 6.78 10.31
N GLN A 244 3.10 7.62 10.19
CA GLN A 244 2.38 8.20 11.34
C GLN A 244 1.72 7.14 12.23
N GLN A 245 1.45 5.94 11.70
CA GLN A 245 0.90 4.81 12.44
C GLN A 245 1.97 3.83 12.94
N GLY A 246 3.26 4.12 12.73
CA GLY A 246 4.37 3.23 13.10
C GLY A 246 4.53 2.02 12.16
N ILE A 247 3.89 2.04 10.99
CA ILE A 247 4.08 1.03 9.94
C ILE A 247 5.33 1.40 9.15
N THR A 248 6.25 0.43 9.03
CA THR A 248 7.56 0.64 8.39
C THR A 248 7.78 -0.26 7.17
N SER A 249 6.90 -1.24 6.98
CA SER A 249 6.93 -2.18 5.87
C SER A 249 5.52 -2.50 5.42
N ILE A 250 5.33 -2.60 4.11
CA ILE A 250 4.03 -2.94 3.53
C ILE A 250 4.14 -3.97 2.40
N ILE A 251 3.04 -4.66 2.16
CA ILE A 251 2.77 -5.35 0.90
C ILE A 251 1.68 -4.55 0.17
N GLU A 252 2.09 -3.82 -0.87
CA GLU A 252 1.18 -3.11 -1.77
C GLU A 252 0.44 -4.14 -2.62
N ALA A 253 -0.83 -4.32 -2.30
CA ALA A 253 -1.67 -5.37 -2.84
C ALA A 253 -1.93 -5.22 -4.34
N ALA A 254 -1.96 -4.00 -4.87
CA ALA A 254 -2.26 -3.77 -6.27
C ALA A 254 -1.63 -2.50 -6.84
N SER A 255 -0.41 -2.62 -7.38
CA SER A 255 0.15 -1.58 -8.23
C SER A 255 -0.25 -1.78 -9.69
N ILE A 256 -1.40 -1.20 -10.04
CA ILE A 256 -2.01 -1.34 -11.37
C ILE A 256 -1.39 -0.32 -12.34
N THR A 257 -0.64 -0.81 -13.35
CA THR A 257 -0.39 -0.09 -14.60
C THR A 257 -0.52 -1.09 -15.75
N LYS A 258 -1.35 -0.77 -16.75
CA LYS A 258 -1.59 -1.66 -17.91
C LYS A 258 -0.48 -1.59 -18.96
N ASP A 259 0.36 -0.56 -18.94
CA ASP A 259 1.35 -0.29 -19.99
C ASP A 259 2.77 -0.78 -19.68
N GLY A 260 3.01 -1.37 -18.51
CA GLY A 260 4.36 -1.70 -18.07
C GLY A 260 5.28 -0.47 -18.03
N GLY A 261 6.59 -0.70 -17.93
CA GLY A 261 7.68 0.25 -18.22
C GLY A 261 7.89 1.44 -17.27
N ASP A 262 6.86 1.90 -16.56
CA ASP A 262 6.93 3.04 -15.64
C ASP A 262 6.26 2.66 -14.32
N ASP A 263 7.08 2.46 -13.27
CA ASP A 263 6.60 2.17 -11.92
C ASP A 263 6.85 3.36 -10.99
N VAL A 264 5.78 3.90 -10.42
CA VAL A 264 5.84 5.06 -9.53
C VAL A 264 6.68 4.79 -8.28
N TYR A 265 6.65 3.58 -7.72
CA TYR A 265 7.46 3.24 -6.55
C TYR A 265 8.95 3.24 -6.90
N LYS A 266 9.30 2.73 -8.10
CA LYS A 266 10.68 2.77 -8.59
C LYS A 266 11.16 4.21 -8.77
N ARG A 267 10.33 5.11 -9.31
CA ARG A 267 10.68 6.55 -9.42
C ARG A 267 10.91 7.20 -8.06
N VAL A 268 10.02 6.96 -7.08
CA VAL A 268 10.14 7.51 -5.72
C VAL A 268 11.40 6.95 -5.02
N PHE A 269 11.68 5.65 -5.21
CA PHE A 269 12.89 5.02 -4.69
C PHE A 269 14.17 5.62 -5.29
N GLU A 270 14.24 5.80 -6.61
CA GLU A 270 15.41 6.38 -7.29
C GLU A 270 15.68 7.84 -6.89
N LYS A 271 14.66 8.56 -6.43
CA LYS A 271 14.79 9.90 -5.84
C LYS A 271 15.26 9.89 -4.37
N GLY A 272 15.39 8.71 -3.76
CA GLY A 272 15.73 8.57 -2.34
C GLY A 272 14.60 8.97 -1.39
N GLU A 273 13.36 9.02 -1.88
CA GLU A 273 12.19 9.51 -1.14
C GLU A 273 11.37 8.38 -0.49
N LEU A 274 11.72 7.11 -0.76
CA LEU A 274 11.07 5.94 -0.18
C LEU A 274 11.68 5.62 1.20
N ASN A 275 10.98 5.94 2.29
CA ASN A 275 11.44 5.69 3.66
C ASN A 275 10.67 4.56 4.39
N ALA A 276 9.94 3.74 3.65
CA ALA A 276 9.30 2.51 4.12
C ALA A 276 9.64 1.35 3.16
N ARG A 277 9.70 0.12 3.68
CA ARG A 277 9.92 -1.08 2.85
C ARG A 277 8.65 -1.42 2.09
N VAL A 278 8.71 -1.53 0.77
CA VAL A 278 7.54 -1.80 -0.06
C VAL A 278 7.76 -3.05 -0.91
N SER A 279 6.96 -4.09 -0.62
CA SER A 279 6.78 -5.22 -1.53
C SER A 279 5.59 -4.93 -2.43
N VAL A 280 5.83 -4.71 -3.71
CA VAL A 280 4.79 -4.43 -4.70
C VAL A 280 4.29 -5.75 -5.29
N ASN A 281 2.97 -5.98 -5.26
CA ASN A 281 2.38 -7.10 -5.99
C ASN A 281 2.12 -6.72 -7.45
N ALA A 282 2.56 -7.60 -8.34
CA ALA A 282 2.02 -7.72 -9.70
C ALA A 282 0.54 -8.08 -9.62
N VAL A 283 -0.35 -7.36 -10.31
CA VAL A 283 -1.77 -7.72 -10.33
C VAL A 283 -2.06 -8.58 -11.55
N HIS A 284 -2.63 -9.77 -11.33
CA HIS A 284 -3.29 -10.49 -12.41
C HIS A 284 -4.66 -9.85 -12.68
N LEU A 285 -4.73 -9.01 -13.70
CA LEU A 285 -5.87 -8.16 -14.02
C LEU A 285 -6.98 -8.93 -14.75
N SER A 286 -7.45 -10.07 -14.23
CA SER A 286 -8.58 -10.78 -14.88
C SER A 286 -9.81 -9.86 -15.02
N PRO A 287 -10.46 -9.81 -16.21
CA PRO A 287 -10.34 -10.76 -17.33
C PRO A 287 -9.34 -10.37 -18.44
N LEU A 288 -8.36 -9.49 -18.18
CA LEU A 288 -7.32 -9.17 -19.16
C LEU A 288 -6.58 -10.44 -19.62
N SER A 289 -6.15 -10.42 -20.87
CA SER A 289 -5.45 -11.54 -21.50
C SER A 289 -4.08 -11.78 -20.85
N ASP A 290 -3.51 -12.97 -21.02
CA ASP A 290 -2.13 -13.25 -20.62
C ASP A 290 -1.15 -12.24 -21.24
N GLU A 291 -1.41 -11.79 -22.48
CA GLU A 291 -0.62 -10.77 -23.17
C GLU A 291 -0.68 -9.43 -22.44
N ASP A 292 -1.87 -9.00 -22.03
CA ASP A 292 -2.04 -7.76 -21.26
C ASP A 292 -1.40 -7.84 -19.87
N ASN A 293 -1.49 -8.99 -19.19
CA ASN A 293 -0.81 -9.21 -17.91
C ASN A 293 0.72 -9.23 -18.09
N ALA A 294 1.23 -9.86 -19.14
CA ALA A 294 2.65 -9.84 -19.47
C ALA A 294 3.14 -8.42 -19.79
N LYS A 295 2.37 -7.68 -20.59
CA LYS A 295 2.64 -6.27 -20.90
C LYS A 295 2.63 -5.40 -19.65
N ALA A 296 1.70 -5.61 -18.72
CA ALA A 296 1.65 -4.90 -17.45
C ALA A 296 2.91 -5.12 -16.59
N LEU A 297 3.63 -6.24 -16.78
CA LEU A 297 4.89 -6.55 -16.09
C LEU A 297 6.15 -6.21 -16.90
N GLU A 298 6.00 -5.97 -18.20
CA GLU A 298 7.11 -5.61 -19.07
C GLU A 298 7.81 -4.36 -18.53
N GLY A 299 9.13 -4.42 -18.32
CA GLY A 299 9.89 -3.31 -17.74
C GLY A 299 9.62 -3.00 -16.25
N ARG A 300 8.78 -3.77 -15.54
CA ARG A 300 8.50 -3.62 -14.10
C ARG A 300 9.19 -4.69 -13.24
N GLN A 301 10.42 -5.05 -13.59
CA GLN A 301 11.23 -5.97 -12.80
C GLN A 301 12.24 -5.17 -11.98
N PHE A 302 11.95 -4.99 -10.69
CA PHE A 302 12.88 -4.37 -9.76
C PHE A 302 13.01 -5.21 -8.49
N ASP A 303 14.25 -5.33 -8.02
CA ASP A 303 14.60 -5.96 -6.76
C ASP A 303 15.74 -5.13 -6.14
N GLU A 304 15.34 -4.11 -5.39
CA GLU A 304 16.24 -3.19 -4.68
C GLU A 304 16.43 -3.65 -3.22
N GLY A 305 16.48 -4.98 -3.03
CA GLY A 305 16.62 -5.60 -1.73
C GLY A 305 15.34 -5.49 -0.88
N GLU A 306 15.50 -5.08 0.38
CA GLU A 306 14.38 -4.99 1.33
C GLU A 306 13.54 -3.73 1.14
N MET A 307 14.10 -2.66 0.56
CA MET A 307 13.42 -1.37 0.47
C MET A 307 12.32 -1.34 -0.59
N LEU A 308 12.58 -1.94 -1.75
CA LEU A 308 11.61 -2.01 -2.83
C LEU A 308 11.82 -3.28 -3.64
N ASN A 309 10.79 -4.12 -3.75
CA ASN A 309 10.83 -5.29 -4.60
C ASN A 309 9.46 -5.61 -5.21
N LEU A 310 9.48 -6.35 -6.32
CA LEU A 310 8.29 -6.95 -6.92
C LEU A 310 8.56 -8.45 -7.05
N ARG A 311 8.07 -9.23 -6.08
CA ARG A 311 8.34 -10.69 -5.97
C ARG A 311 7.07 -11.55 -5.90
N THR A 312 5.92 -10.91 -5.83
CA THR A 312 4.63 -11.54 -5.52
C THR A 312 3.57 -11.13 -6.51
N VAL A 313 2.60 -12.02 -6.74
CA VAL A 313 1.46 -11.78 -7.63
C VAL A 313 0.17 -11.80 -6.82
N LYS A 314 -0.70 -10.81 -7.03
CA LYS A 314 -2.04 -10.71 -6.46
C LYS A 314 -3.06 -11.25 -7.44
N TRP A 315 -3.93 -12.12 -6.91
CA TRP A 315 -5.05 -12.70 -7.62
C TRP A 315 -6.35 -12.45 -6.87
N ALA A 316 -7.45 -12.36 -7.61
CA ALA A 316 -8.80 -12.20 -7.07
C ALA A 316 -9.66 -13.38 -7.53
N VAL A 317 -9.95 -14.30 -6.61
CA VAL A 317 -10.74 -15.51 -6.90
C VAL A 317 -12.24 -15.20 -7.01
N ASP A 318 -12.71 -14.15 -6.34
CA ASP A 318 -14.11 -13.70 -6.32
C ASP A 318 -14.20 -12.19 -6.00
N GLY A 319 -15.40 -11.69 -5.69
CA GLY A 319 -15.66 -10.30 -5.28
C GLY A 319 -15.74 -10.13 -3.75
N ILE A 320 -16.47 -9.11 -3.28
CA ILE A 320 -16.67 -8.86 -1.84
C ILE A 320 -18.02 -9.37 -1.32
N PRO A 321 -18.15 -9.65 -0.02
CA PRO A 321 -19.43 -10.02 0.58
C PRO A 321 -20.51 -8.97 0.34
N GLY A 322 -21.72 -9.43 -0.04
CA GLY A 322 -22.88 -8.57 -0.27
C GLY A 322 -23.04 -8.11 -1.74
N THR A 323 -22.10 -8.46 -2.61
CA THR A 323 -22.18 -8.26 -4.06
C THR A 323 -21.80 -9.54 -4.80
N MET A 324 -20.50 -9.82 -4.94
CA MET A 324 -19.96 -10.83 -5.87
C MET A 324 -19.01 -11.85 -5.23
N ALA A 325 -18.87 -11.90 -3.88
CA ALA A 325 -18.10 -12.98 -3.24
C ALA A 325 -18.76 -14.35 -3.47
N PHE A 326 -17.94 -15.36 -3.71
CA PHE A 326 -18.38 -16.72 -4.00
C PHE A 326 -18.60 -17.48 -2.70
N MET A 327 -19.87 -17.72 -2.38
CA MET A 327 -20.31 -18.34 -1.13
C MET A 327 -20.60 -19.84 -1.33
N SER A 328 -20.52 -20.64 -0.26
CA SER A 328 -20.87 -22.07 -0.32
C SER A 328 -22.38 -22.32 -0.53
N GLU A 329 -23.21 -21.36 -0.14
CA GLU A 329 -24.66 -21.33 -0.34
C GLU A 329 -25.06 -19.96 -0.91
N PRO A 330 -26.22 -19.83 -1.60
CA PRO A 330 -26.71 -18.54 -2.06
C PRO A 330 -26.83 -17.51 -0.93
N TYR A 331 -26.71 -16.23 -1.29
CA TYR A 331 -27.02 -15.12 -0.39
C TYR A 331 -28.49 -15.17 0.07
N LEU A 332 -28.82 -14.40 1.12
CA LEU A 332 -30.17 -14.35 1.68
C LEU A 332 -31.24 -13.84 0.69
N ASP A 333 -30.83 -13.11 -0.35
CA ASP A 333 -31.68 -12.67 -1.45
C ASP A 333 -31.81 -13.69 -2.60
N GLY A 334 -31.16 -14.86 -2.45
CA GLY A 334 -31.15 -15.96 -3.42
C GLY A 334 -30.08 -15.83 -4.51
N THR A 335 -29.30 -14.75 -4.55
CA THR A 335 -28.21 -14.60 -5.53
C THR A 335 -27.05 -15.54 -5.21
N HIS A 336 -26.38 -16.06 -6.25
CA HIS A 336 -25.22 -16.92 -6.08
C HIS A 336 -24.16 -16.61 -7.15
N PRO A 337 -23.35 -15.55 -6.94
CA PRO A 337 -22.31 -15.15 -7.88
C PRO A 337 -21.29 -16.27 -8.09
N PRO A 338 -20.79 -16.51 -9.32
CA PRO A 338 -19.75 -17.49 -9.56
C PRO A 338 -18.37 -16.96 -9.13
N ALA A 339 -17.44 -17.88 -8.83
CA ALA A 339 -16.03 -17.55 -8.73
C ALA A 339 -15.48 -17.05 -10.08
N ASN A 340 -14.43 -16.23 -10.04
CA ASN A 340 -13.71 -15.75 -11.22
C ASN A 340 -12.96 -16.87 -11.95
N TYR A 341 -12.60 -17.95 -11.24
CA TYR A 341 -11.88 -19.11 -11.79
C TYR A 341 -12.52 -20.41 -11.33
N SER A 342 -12.48 -21.43 -12.18
CA SER A 342 -12.57 -22.82 -11.71
C SER A 342 -11.27 -23.20 -10.99
N GLN A 343 -11.28 -24.26 -10.19
CA GLN A 343 -10.05 -24.77 -9.55
C GLN A 343 -8.97 -25.12 -10.59
N GLU A 344 -9.37 -25.75 -11.70
CA GLU A 344 -8.46 -26.10 -12.79
C GLU A 344 -7.89 -24.84 -13.47
N GLY A 345 -8.73 -23.83 -13.71
CA GLY A 345 -8.29 -22.55 -14.26
C GLY A 345 -7.30 -21.83 -13.34
N LEU A 346 -7.59 -21.78 -12.04
CA LEU A 346 -6.68 -21.19 -11.05
C LEU A 346 -5.32 -21.90 -11.04
N ASN A 347 -5.30 -23.24 -11.11
CA ASN A 347 -4.06 -23.99 -11.17
C ASN A 347 -3.26 -23.68 -12.45
N GLN A 348 -3.92 -23.64 -13.61
CA GLN A 348 -3.27 -23.32 -14.88
C GLN A 348 -2.64 -21.94 -14.86
N GLU A 349 -3.36 -20.95 -14.36
CA GLU A 349 -2.84 -19.59 -14.26
C GLU A 349 -1.65 -19.48 -13.28
N VAL A 350 -1.56 -20.35 -12.23
CA VAL A 350 -0.46 -20.32 -11.24
C VAL A 350 0.82 -20.93 -11.82
N GLU A 351 0.67 -21.86 -12.76
CA GLU A 351 1.78 -22.48 -13.47
C GLU A 351 2.42 -21.58 -14.55
N LYS A 352 1.71 -20.55 -15.02
CA LYS A 352 2.19 -19.59 -16.01
C LYS A 352 3.14 -18.56 -15.40
#